data_AF-A0A520QW72-F1
#
_entry.id   AF-A0A520QW72-F1
#
_cell.length_a   1.000
_cell.length_b   1.000
_cell.length_c   1.000
_cell.angle_alpha   90.00
_cell.angle_beta   90.00
_cell.angle_gamma   90.00
#
_symmetry.space_group_name_H-M   'P 1'
#
loop_
_entity.id
_entity.type
_entity.pdbx_description
1 polymer ?
#
loop_
_entity_poly.entity_id
_entity_poly.type
_entity_poly.pdbx_seq_one_letter_code
_entity_poly.pdbx_strand_id
1 'polypeptide(L)'
;MAMGRSGSQPEPKPDAERRVTVRRTFAKDRVAPLLESFSSVRHRAFGRSLEAKHRETTEAHLAAALLREDAVRRAVSACGADVDDIEALVEGTVDQERRRPWWAFGRTRESVALLSLYDRALMHAMSAELQRVSPVMLLIRIVEAAPPSLVAERLRAFDLEAERLKLWVAHGRVEDEALPHGAGRASLRMMNDPFTTMEAVMSLLRSHLDVDEARAERLMRRVHEGGSAVVGRGPWDWARKKAAAIVAEARAMGFPLAVRVEAEDQR
;
A
#
# COMPACT_ATOMS: atom_id res chain seq x y z
N MET A 1 -15.99 37.76 -55.96
CA MET A 1 -15.35 36.55 -55.41
C MET A 1 -15.27 36.70 -53.90
N ALA A 2 -15.71 35.66 -53.19
CA ALA A 2 -16.20 35.71 -51.82
C ALA A 2 -15.11 35.70 -50.72
N MET A 3 -15.56 36.13 -49.55
CA MET A 3 -14.87 36.35 -48.28
C MET A 3 -14.24 35.09 -47.62
N GLY A 4 -13.10 35.31 -46.95
CA GLY A 4 -12.85 35.06 -45.52
C GLY A 4 -13.00 33.66 -44.91
N ARG A 5 -12.00 33.26 -44.12
CA ARG A 5 -12.16 32.50 -42.86
C ARG A 5 -10.89 32.54 -42.01
N SER A 6 -10.90 33.41 -40.99
CA SER A 6 -10.04 33.32 -39.80
C SER A 6 -10.65 32.25 -38.88
N GLY A 7 -9.92 31.16 -38.64
CA GLY A 7 -10.32 30.13 -37.69
C GLY A 7 -9.97 30.55 -36.26
N SER A 8 -10.94 31.09 -35.53
CA SER A 8 -10.85 31.23 -34.08
C SER A 8 -10.94 29.84 -33.44
N GLN A 9 -9.88 29.42 -32.73
CA GLN A 9 -10.00 28.30 -31.80
C GLN A 9 -11.03 28.68 -30.71
N PRO A 10 -11.97 27.79 -30.35
CA PRO A 10 -12.90 28.09 -29.29
C PRO A 10 -12.15 28.17 -27.96
N GLU A 11 -12.22 29.31 -27.28
CA GLU A 11 -11.77 29.43 -25.90
C GLU A 11 -12.50 28.38 -25.04
N PRO A 12 -11.79 27.66 -24.16
CA PRO A 12 -12.42 26.68 -23.28
C PRO A 12 -13.48 27.35 -22.40
N LYS A 13 -14.69 26.77 -22.35
CA LYS A 13 -15.80 27.31 -21.54
C LYS A 13 -15.35 27.42 -20.07
N PRO A 14 -15.65 28.54 -19.38
CA PRO A 14 -15.14 28.85 -18.03
C PRO A 14 -15.46 27.77 -16.98
N ASP A 15 -16.53 26.99 -17.16
CA ASP A 15 -16.91 25.89 -16.27
C ASP A 15 -15.98 24.66 -16.38
N ALA A 16 -15.40 24.41 -17.56
CA ALA A 16 -14.44 23.32 -17.76
C ALA A 16 -13.10 23.63 -17.09
N GLU A 17 -12.60 24.85 -17.26
CA GLU A 17 -11.37 25.31 -16.58
C GLU A 17 -11.53 25.34 -15.06
N ARG A 18 -12.69 25.76 -14.57
CA ARG A 18 -13.01 25.76 -13.13
C ARG A 18 -13.09 24.34 -12.56
N ARG A 19 -13.72 23.39 -13.25
CA ARG A 19 -13.76 21.97 -12.83
C ARG A 19 -12.37 21.30 -12.86
N VAL A 20 -11.56 21.59 -13.87
CA VAL A 20 -10.16 21.10 -13.96
C VAL A 20 -9.30 21.68 -12.84
N THR A 21 -9.44 22.99 -12.59
CA THR A 21 -8.72 23.68 -11.51
C THR A 21 -9.12 23.11 -10.14
N VAL A 22 -10.41 22.99 -9.85
CA VAL A 22 -10.91 22.42 -8.58
C VAL A 22 -10.43 20.98 -8.38
N ARG A 23 -10.46 20.12 -9.42
CA ARG A 23 -9.93 18.75 -9.34
C ARG A 23 -8.42 18.71 -9.08
N ARG A 24 -7.64 19.59 -9.71
CA ARG A 24 -6.18 19.70 -9.47
C ARG A 24 -5.87 20.14 -8.05
N THR A 25 -6.61 21.11 -7.52
CA THR A 25 -6.43 21.58 -6.13
C THR A 25 -6.79 20.48 -5.14
N PHE A 26 -7.93 19.80 -5.32
CA PHE A 26 -8.36 18.69 -4.46
C PHE A 26 -7.36 17.51 -4.44
N ALA A 27 -6.81 17.14 -5.59
CA ALA A 27 -5.80 16.10 -5.67
C ALA A 27 -4.50 16.54 -4.96
N LYS A 28 -4.09 17.79 -5.14
CA LYS A 28 -2.90 18.35 -4.48
C LYS A 28 -3.04 18.37 -2.95
N ASP A 29 -4.21 18.73 -2.45
CA ASP A 29 -4.48 18.81 -1.00
C ASP A 29 -4.48 17.43 -0.33
N ARG A 30 -4.88 16.36 -1.06
CA ARG A 30 -4.78 14.98 -0.56
C ARG A 30 -3.39 14.38 -0.69
N VAL A 31 -2.64 14.72 -1.74
CA VAL A 31 -1.32 14.13 -2.01
C VAL A 31 -0.21 14.76 -1.17
N ALA A 32 -0.27 16.07 -0.88
CA ALA A 32 0.80 16.75 -0.14
C ALA A 32 1.06 16.17 1.27
N PRO A 33 0.04 15.88 2.10
CA PRO A 33 0.25 15.23 3.40
C PRO A 33 0.85 13.82 3.26
N LEU A 34 0.44 13.07 2.22
CA LEU A 34 0.98 11.75 1.94
C LEU A 34 2.46 11.82 1.57
N LEU A 35 2.85 12.73 0.67
CA LEU A 35 4.25 12.96 0.33
C LEU A 35 5.09 13.41 1.54
N GLU A 36 4.52 14.28 2.37
CA GLU A 36 5.20 14.76 3.58
C GLU A 36 5.46 13.61 4.56
N SER A 37 4.55 12.64 4.64
CA SER A 37 4.64 11.53 5.61
C SER A 37 5.89 10.63 5.44
N PHE A 38 6.56 10.69 4.29
CA PHE A 38 7.82 9.97 4.03
C PHE A 38 8.95 10.88 3.51
N SER A 39 8.81 12.20 3.63
CA SER A 39 9.81 13.18 3.17
C SER A 39 11.18 12.97 3.83
N SER A 40 11.19 12.63 5.13
CA SER A 40 12.41 12.39 5.92
C SER A 40 13.22 11.20 5.40
N VAL A 41 12.56 10.06 5.13
CA VAL A 41 13.22 8.86 4.58
C VAL A 41 13.77 9.16 3.19
N ARG A 42 12.98 9.82 2.35
CA ARG A 42 13.38 10.23 1.00
C ARG A 42 14.59 11.19 1.03
N HIS A 43 14.62 12.12 1.99
CA HIS A 43 15.77 13.01 2.19
C HIS A 43 17.04 12.25 2.59
N ARG A 44 16.94 11.24 3.47
CA ARG A 44 18.08 10.36 3.81
C ARG A 44 18.58 9.57 2.60
N ALA A 45 17.68 8.97 1.81
CA ALA A 45 18.04 8.25 0.59
C ALA A 45 18.77 9.17 -0.41
N PHE A 46 18.27 10.39 -0.58
CA PHE A 46 18.90 11.42 -1.40
C PHE A 46 20.30 11.78 -0.88
N GLY A 47 20.43 12.06 0.42
CA GLY A 47 21.71 12.35 1.08
C GLY A 47 22.74 11.25 0.85
N ARG A 48 22.34 9.99 1.07
CA ARG A 48 23.20 8.81 0.83
C ARG A 48 23.72 8.75 -0.61
N SER A 49 22.84 8.96 -1.59
CA SER A 49 23.25 8.97 -3.01
C SER A 49 24.20 10.12 -3.37
N LEU A 50 24.07 11.28 -2.71
CA LEU A 50 24.99 12.40 -2.89
C LEU A 50 26.38 12.13 -2.29
N GLU A 51 26.42 11.59 -1.06
CA GLU A 51 27.65 11.21 -0.36
C GLU A 51 28.45 10.16 -1.14
N ALA A 52 27.76 9.14 -1.63
CA ALA A 52 28.36 8.07 -2.44
C ALA A 52 28.73 8.53 -3.88
N LYS A 53 28.36 9.76 -4.26
CA LYS A 53 28.54 10.33 -5.60
C LYS A 53 27.88 9.47 -6.68
N HIS A 54 26.67 8.95 -6.41
CA HIS A 54 25.88 8.22 -7.39
C HIS A 54 25.17 9.15 -8.37
N ARG A 55 24.91 8.65 -9.58
CA ARG A 55 24.29 9.40 -10.67
C ARG A 55 22.81 9.70 -10.37
N GLU A 56 22.14 8.75 -9.74
CA GLU A 56 20.71 8.81 -9.42
C GLU A 56 20.47 8.31 -7.99
N THR A 57 19.40 8.81 -7.35
CA THR A 57 18.81 8.19 -6.17
C THR A 57 17.87 7.09 -6.65
N THR A 58 18.05 5.88 -6.15
CA THR A 58 17.37 4.66 -6.62
C THR A 58 16.62 3.95 -5.49
N GLU A 59 15.90 2.87 -5.82
CA GLU A 59 15.24 2.02 -4.82
C GLU A 59 16.23 1.44 -3.81
N ALA A 60 17.49 1.18 -4.18
CA ALA A 60 18.52 0.71 -3.24
C ALA A 60 18.80 1.74 -2.14
N HIS A 61 18.90 3.03 -2.50
CA HIS A 61 19.08 4.12 -1.54
C HIS A 61 17.85 4.29 -0.64
N LEU A 62 16.65 4.15 -1.21
CA LEU A 62 15.42 4.19 -0.43
C LEU A 62 15.34 3.01 0.55
N ALA A 63 15.63 1.78 0.10
CA ALA A 63 15.65 0.60 0.95
C ALA A 63 16.65 0.73 2.11
N ALA A 64 17.87 1.21 1.83
CA ALA A 64 18.87 1.48 2.87
C ALA A 64 18.34 2.48 3.91
N ALA A 65 17.71 3.58 3.46
CA ALA A 65 17.11 4.56 4.39
C ALA A 65 15.91 3.98 5.18
N LEU A 66 15.12 3.11 4.56
CA LEU A 66 13.96 2.45 5.18
C LEU A 66 14.37 1.47 6.27
N LEU A 67 15.42 0.67 6.06
CA LEU A 67 15.90 -0.33 7.02
C LEU A 67 16.43 0.29 8.33
N ARG A 68 16.65 1.60 8.35
CA ARG A 68 17.01 2.36 9.54
C ARG A 68 15.81 2.88 10.33
N GLU A 69 14.59 2.74 9.81
CA GLU A 69 13.37 3.13 10.52
C GLU A 69 12.97 2.07 11.53
N ASP A 70 12.77 2.46 12.80
CA ASP A 70 12.36 1.52 13.86
C ASP A 70 11.11 0.71 13.51
N ALA A 71 10.16 1.33 12.80
CA ALA A 71 8.94 0.65 12.35
C ALA A 71 9.23 -0.45 11.32
N VAL A 72 10.20 -0.22 10.43
CA VAL A 72 10.64 -1.20 9.44
C VAL A 72 11.45 -2.30 10.12
N ARG A 73 12.40 -1.94 10.99
CA ARG A 73 13.19 -2.92 11.75
C ARG A 73 12.28 -3.89 12.51
N ARG A 74 11.30 -3.37 13.26
CA ARG A 74 10.32 -4.20 13.98
C ARG A 74 9.51 -5.10 13.05
N ALA A 75 9.06 -4.59 11.90
CA ALA A 75 8.28 -5.36 10.95
C ALA A 75 9.10 -6.51 10.33
N VAL A 76 10.33 -6.23 9.91
CA VAL A 76 11.25 -7.21 9.33
C VAL A 76 11.62 -8.27 10.38
N SER A 77 11.96 -7.87 11.61
CA SER A 77 12.23 -8.81 12.70
C SER A 77 11.01 -9.67 13.05
N ALA A 78 9.80 -9.10 13.05
CA ALA A 78 8.57 -9.87 13.29
C ALA A 78 8.33 -10.93 12.20
N CYS A 79 8.75 -10.66 10.96
CA CYS A 79 8.68 -11.63 9.87
C CYS A 79 9.71 -12.77 10.00
N GLY A 80 10.67 -12.67 10.92
CA GLY A 80 11.69 -13.69 11.18
C GLY A 80 13.02 -13.43 10.46
N ALA A 81 13.17 -12.30 9.79
CA ALA A 81 14.39 -11.96 9.07
C ALA A 81 15.35 -11.11 9.92
N ASP A 82 16.65 -11.37 9.76
CA ASP A 82 17.70 -10.55 10.39
C ASP A 82 17.85 -9.21 9.65
N VAL A 83 17.52 -8.14 10.35
CA VAL A 83 17.52 -6.78 9.81
C VAL A 83 18.92 -6.31 9.46
N ASP A 84 19.92 -6.69 10.27
CA ASP A 84 21.28 -6.21 10.12
C ASP A 84 21.95 -6.90 8.91
N ASP A 85 21.65 -8.19 8.68
CA ASP A 85 22.09 -8.90 7.47
C ASP A 85 21.42 -8.32 6.21
N ILE A 86 20.12 -8.01 6.27
CA ILE A 86 19.42 -7.36 5.15
C ILE A 86 20.02 -5.97 4.88
N GLU A 87 20.28 -5.17 5.92
CA GLU A 87 20.90 -3.85 5.77
C GLU A 87 22.28 -3.96 5.11
N ALA A 88 23.13 -4.90 5.56
CA ALA A 88 24.43 -5.13 4.94
C ALA A 88 24.34 -5.51 3.46
N LEU A 89 23.37 -6.35 3.10
CA LEU A 89 23.15 -6.75 1.71
C LEU A 89 22.64 -5.60 0.82
N VAL A 90 21.73 -4.79 1.36
CA VAL A 90 21.20 -3.62 0.65
C VAL A 90 22.30 -2.57 0.49
N GLU A 91 23.14 -2.35 1.49
CA GLU A 91 24.31 -1.46 1.37
C GLU A 91 25.30 -1.96 0.29
N GLY A 92 25.55 -3.26 0.22
CA GLY A 92 26.33 -3.85 -0.88
C GLY A 92 25.70 -3.64 -2.26
N THR A 93 24.37 -3.48 -2.33
CA THR A 93 23.65 -3.13 -3.56
C THR A 93 23.78 -1.64 -3.88
N VAL A 94 23.71 -0.78 -2.86
CA VAL A 94 23.97 0.66 -2.99
C VAL A 94 25.37 0.91 -3.53
N ASP A 95 26.39 0.18 -3.06
CA ASP A 95 27.78 0.34 -3.51
C ASP A 95 28.00 0.00 -4.99
N GLN A 96 27.13 -0.81 -5.59
CA GLN A 96 27.15 -1.18 -7.01
C GLN A 96 26.48 -0.14 -7.91
N GLU A 97 25.82 0.88 -7.34
CA GLU A 97 25.13 1.90 -8.10
C GLU A 97 26.09 2.73 -8.96
N ARG A 98 25.57 3.19 -10.10
CA ARG A 98 26.40 3.88 -11.08
C ARG A 98 26.86 5.24 -10.53
N ARG A 99 28.17 5.36 -10.28
CA ARG A 99 28.79 6.62 -9.87
C ARG A 99 28.69 7.69 -10.96
N ARG A 100 28.56 8.94 -10.53
CA ARG A 100 28.66 10.10 -11.40
C ARG A 100 30.13 10.34 -11.76
N PRO A 101 30.40 10.78 -13.00
CA PRO A 101 31.74 11.23 -13.37
C PRO A 101 32.23 12.34 -12.43
N TRP A 102 33.53 12.43 -12.22
CA TRP A 102 34.13 13.41 -11.31
C TRP A 102 33.80 14.87 -11.68
N TRP A 103 33.56 15.15 -12.97
CA TRP A 103 33.17 16.47 -13.47
C TRP A 103 31.68 16.80 -13.27
N ALA A 104 30.85 15.82 -12.88
CA ALA A 104 29.41 15.97 -12.80
C ALA A 104 29.02 16.66 -11.48
N PHE A 105 28.89 17.99 -11.53
CA PHE A 105 28.42 18.80 -10.42
C PHE A 105 26.89 18.94 -10.45
N GLY A 106 26.27 19.03 -9.27
CA GLY A 106 24.82 19.29 -9.12
C GLY A 106 24.06 18.24 -8.32
N ARG A 107 22.74 18.40 -8.28
CA ARG A 107 21.82 17.49 -7.59
C ARG A 107 21.71 16.17 -8.35
N THR A 108 21.75 15.07 -7.60
CA THR A 108 21.29 13.76 -8.09
C THR A 108 19.79 13.84 -8.40
N ARG A 109 19.32 13.01 -9.34
CA ARG A 109 17.90 12.89 -9.68
C ARG A 109 17.37 11.57 -9.16
N GLU A 110 16.10 11.52 -8.79
CA GLU A 110 15.42 10.26 -8.48
C GLU A 110 15.21 9.47 -9.78
N SER A 111 15.46 8.17 -9.75
CA SER A 111 15.29 7.30 -10.93
C SER A 111 13.80 7.14 -11.27
N VAL A 112 13.51 6.82 -12.54
CA VAL A 112 12.13 6.58 -13.00
C VAL A 112 11.47 5.45 -12.22
N ALA A 113 12.20 4.38 -11.89
CA ALA A 113 11.68 3.27 -11.10
C ALA A 113 11.27 3.72 -9.68
N LEU A 114 12.09 4.55 -9.04
CA LEU A 114 11.80 5.11 -7.72
C LEU A 114 10.58 6.03 -7.73
N LEU A 115 10.44 6.88 -8.75
CA LEU A 115 9.25 7.73 -8.92
C LEU A 115 7.98 6.91 -9.12
N SER A 116 8.03 5.88 -9.98
CA SER A 116 6.92 4.94 -10.18
C SER A 116 6.55 4.17 -8.91
N LEU A 117 7.52 3.91 -8.02
CA LEU A 117 7.25 3.32 -6.72
C LEU A 117 6.45 4.27 -5.82
N TYR A 118 6.83 5.55 -5.77
CA TYR A 118 6.08 6.56 -5.02
C TYR A 118 4.67 6.74 -5.56
N ASP A 119 4.50 6.81 -6.89
CA ASP A 119 3.19 6.94 -7.52
C ASP A 119 2.27 5.76 -7.15
N ARG A 120 2.79 4.52 -7.19
CA ARG A 120 2.03 3.34 -6.75
C ARG A 120 1.66 3.40 -5.26
N ALA A 121 2.57 3.84 -4.40
CA ALA A 121 2.31 3.99 -2.97
C ALA A 121 1.23 5.05 -2.69
N LEU A 122 1.28 6.17 -3.40
CA LEU A 122 0.30 7.26 -3.28
C LEU A 122 -1.07 6.85 -3.81
N MET A 123 -1.13 6.22 -4.98
CA MET A 123 -2.37 5.70 -5.55
C MET A 123 -3.07 4.75 -4.59
N HIS A 124 -2.31 3.81 -4.00
CA HIS A 124 -2.82 2.93 -2.96
C HIS A 124 -3.37 3.70 -1.77
N ALA A 125 -2.57 4.61 -1.21
CA ALA A 125 -2.95 5.38 -0.04
C ALA A 125 -4.22 6.22 -0.28
N MET A 126 -4.39 6.76 -1.49
CA MET A 126 -5.61 7.46 -1.89
C MET A 126 -6.82 6.52 -1.99
N SER A 127 -6.65 5.35 -2.61
CA SER A 127 -7.72 4.35 -2.76
C SER A 127 -8.18 3.76 -1.42
N ALA A 128 -7.28 3.66 -0.44
CA ALA A 128 -7.58 3.21 0.92
C ALA A 128 -7.86 4.37 1.90
N GLU A 129 -7.95 5.62 1.41
CA GLU A 129 -8.15 6.84 2.20
C GLU A 129 -7.22 7.01 3.40
N LEU A 130 -5.97 6.56 3.25
CA LEU A 130 -4.95 6.72 4.27
C LEU A 130 -4.59 8.18 4.46
N GLN A 131 -4.27 8.54 5.70
CA GLN A 131 -3.78 9.89 6.05
C GLN A 131 -2.26 10.02 5.89
N ARG A 132 -1.55 8.89 5.79
CA ARG A 132 -0.09 8.82 5.66
C ARG A 132 0.35 7.54 4.97
N VAL A 133 1.50 7.58 4.33
CA VAL A 133 2.22 6.40 3.84
C VAL A 133 3.28 6.04 4.87
N SER A 134 3.23 4.83 5.43
CA SER A 134 4.25 4.40 6.38
C SER A 134 5.54 3.97 5.67
N PRO A 135 6.70 4.05 6.31
CA PRO A 135 7.94 3.48 5.76
C PRO A 135 7.82 2.00 5.39
N VAL A 136 7.13 1.19 6.21
CA VAL A 136 6.91 -0.23 5.93
C VAL A 136 6.11 -0.43 4.63
N MET A 137 5.15 0.44 4.34
CA MET A 137 4.39 0.42 3.08
C MET A 137 5.31 0.64 1.86
N LEU A 138 6.29 1.55 1.96
CA LEU A 138 7.27 1.76 0.89
C LEU A 138 8.16 0.54 0.71
N LEU A 139 8.61 -0.10 1.80
CA LEU A 139 9.38 -1.34 1.71
C LEU A 139 8.57 -2.44 1.02
N ILE A 140 7.30 -2.61 1.38
CA ILE A 140 6.39 -3.55 0.71
C ILE A 140 6.33 -3.26 -0.80
N ARG A 141 6.23 -1.98 -1.22
CA ARG A 141 6.22 -1.64 -2.66
C ARG A 141 7.52 -1.99 -3.39
N ILE A 142 8.67 -1.95 -2.69
CA ILE A 142 9.96 -2.42 -3.23
C ILE A 142 9.89 -3.95 -3.39
N VAL A 143 9.53 -4.67 -2.33
CA VAL A 143 9.41 -6.14 -2.33
C VAL A 143 8.44 -6.61 -3.41
N GLU A 144 7.36 -5.89 -3.67
CA GLU A 144 6.35 -6.19 -4.70
C GLU A 144 6.67 -5.66 -6.09
N ALA A 145 7.86 -5.10 -6.33
CA ALA A 145 8.23 -4.60 -7.65
C ALA A 145 8.11 -5.71 -8.72
N ALA A 146 7.50 -5.34 -9.85
CA ALA A 146 7.32 -6.19 -11.03
C ALA A 146 7.64 -5.38 -12.30
N PRO A 147 8.72 -5.71 -13.05
CA PRO A 147 9.72 -6.73 -12.72
C PRO A 147 10.45 -6.39 -11.40
N PRO A 148 10.99 -7.40 -10.68
CA PRO A 148 11.73 -7.14 -9.46
C PRO A 148 13.00 -6.35 -9.78
N SER A 149 13.30 -5.33 -8.98
CA SER A 149 14.61 -4.69 -9.00
C SER A 149 15.63 -5.55 -8.24
N LEU A 150 16.93 -5.29 -8.45
CA LEU A 150 17.98 -6.04 -7.75
C LEU A 150 17.81 -6.01 -6.22
N VAL A 151 17.41 -4.86 -5.67
CA VAL A 151 17.12 -4.75 -4.23
C VAL A 151 15.90 -5.59 -3.82
N ALA A 152 14.86 -5.65 -4.65
CA ALA A 152 13.69 -6.51 -4.39
C ALA A 152 14.07 -8.00 -4.41
N GLU A 153 14.89 -8.44 -5.37
CA GLU A 153 15.40 -9.82 -5.42
C GLU A 153 16.21 -10.17 -4.17
N ARG A 154 17.07 -9.24 -3.74
CA ARG A 154 17.90 -9.39 -2.53
C ARG A 154 17.05 -9.46 -1.27
N LEU A 155 16.02 -8.62 -1.13
CA LEU A 155 15.09 -8.67 0.00
C LEU A 155 14.32 -10.00 0.04
N ARG A 156 13.83 -10.48 -1.11
CA ARG A 156 13.12 -11.76 -1.20
C ARG A 156 14.01 -12.96 -0.87
N ALA A 157 15.32 -12.86 -1.06
CA ALA A 157 16.27 -13.91 -0.67
C ALA A 157 16.37 -14.11 0.86
N PHE A 158 15.87 -13.18 1.67
CA PHE A 158 15.81 -13.25 3.13
C PHE A 158 14.45 -13.75 3.64
N ASP A 159 13.67 -14.41 2.78
CA ASP A 159 12.31 -14.86 3.10
C ASP A 159 11.36 -13.70 3.51
N LEU A 160 11.72 -12.48 3.09
CA LEU A 160 10.92 -11.30 3.37
C LEU A 160 9.80 -11.18 2.34
N GLU A 161 8.67 -11.80 2.65
CA GLU A 161 7.47 -11.79 1.83
C GLU A 161 6.59 -10.54 2.12
N ALA A 162 6.00 -9.99 1.05
CA ALA A 162 5.13 -8.82 1.14
C ALA A 162 3.88 -9.12 1.98
N GLU A 163 3.35 -10.33 1.88
CA GLU A 163 2.16 -10.83 2.56
C GLU A 163 2.33 -10.78 4.09
N ARG A 164 3.48 -11.26 4.59
CA ARG A 164 3.81 -11.26 6.02
C ARG A 164 3.95 -9.83 6.56
N LEU A 165 4.62 -8.95 5.80
CA LEU A 165 4.74 -7.53 6.14
C LEU A 165 3.38 -6.82 6.18
N LYS A 166 2.51 -7.10 5.19
CA LYS A 166 1.15 -6.55 5.14
C LYS A 166 0.32 -7.01 6.33
N LEU A 167 0.36 -8.31 6.66
CA LEU A 167 -0.32 -8.86 7.83
C LEU A 167 0.17 -8.20 9.12
N TRP A 168 1.48 -7.98 9.26
CA TRP A 168 2.05 -7.35 10.44
C TRP A 168 1.55 -5.91 10.60
N VAL A 169 1.59 -5.14 9.52
CA VAL A 169 1.12 -3.75 9.53
C VAL A 169 -0.39 -3.67 9.77
N ALA A 170 -1.17 -4.60 9.21
CA ALA A 170 -2.61 -4.62 9.34
C ALA A 170 -3.09 -5.09 10.72
N HIS A 171 -2.51 -6.17 11.24
CA HIS A 171 -3.09 -6.95 12.34
C HIS A 171 -2.09 -7.30 13.46
N GLY A 172 -0.83 -6.85 13.37
CA GLY A 172 0.20 -7.13 14.39
C GLY A 172 0.62 -8.59 14.47
N ARG A 173 0.43 -9.35 13.39
CA ARG A 173 0.82 -10.77 13.26
C ARG A 173 1.34 -11.05 11.86
N VAL A 174 2.14 -12.10 11.68
CA VAL A 174 2.75 -12.41 10.38
C VAL A 174 2.10 -13.58 9.65
N GLU A 175 1.19 -14.28 10.30
CA GLU A 175 0.48 -15.45 9.77
C GLU A 175 -1.01 -15.37 10.13
N ASP A 176 -1.83 -16.14 9.41
CA ASP A 176 -3.25 -16.23 9.65
C ASP A 176 -3.60 -16.99 10.93
N GLU A 177 -4.48 -16.37 11.73
CA GLU A 177 -5.03 -17.01 12.92
C GLU A 177 -5.96 -18.15 12.50
N ALA A 178 -5.79 -19.31 13.13
CA ALA A 178 -6.70 -20.43 12.94
C ALA A 178 -8.11 -20.03 13.37
N LEU A 179 -9.09 -20.26 12.49
CA LEU A 179 -10.48 -19.96 12.81
C LEU A 179 -10.96 -20.85 13.97
N PRO A 180 -11.61 -20.25 15.00
CA PRO A 180 -12.00 -20.97 16.20
C PRO A 180 -13.04 -22.06 15.89
N HIS A 181 -13.00 -23.11 16.71
CA HIS A 181 -14.05 -24.12 16.76
C HIS A 181 -15.15 -23.65 17.71
N GLY A 182 -16.40 -24.01 17.43
CA GLY A 182 -17.54 -23.61 18.23
C GLY A 182 -18.84 -24.17 17.68
N ALA A 183 -19.94 -23.85 18.33
CA ALA A 183 -21.28 -24.30 17.98
C ALA A 183 -22.31 -23.20 18.21
N GLY A 184 -23.51 -23.38 17.69
CA GLY A 184 -24.59 -22.40 17.82
C GLY A 184 -24.48 -21.26 16.83
N ARG A 185 -24.86 -20.05 17.27
CA ARG A 185 -24.88 -18.84 16.43
C ARG A 185 -23.55 -18.10 16.53
N ALA A 186 -23.08 -17.62 15.38
CA ALA A 186 -21.87 -16.84 15.26
C ALA A 186 -22.09 -15.62 14.37
N SER A 187 -21.27 -14.60 14.60
CA SER A 187 -21.15 -13.42 13.76
C SER A 187 -19.82 -13.40 13.02
N LEU A 188 -19.84 -12.87 11.80
CA LEU A 188 -18.69 -12.62 10.96
C LEU A 188 -18.29 -11.16 11.11
N ARG A 189 -17.13 -10.90 11.70
CA ARG A 189 -16.57 -9.55 11.83
C ARG A 189 -15.44 -9.35 10.84
N MET A 190 -15.61 -8.44 9.91
CA MET A 190 -14.54 -8.03 8.99
C MET A 190 -13.74 -6.89 9.63
N MET A 191 -12.42 -6.97 9.55
CA MET A 191 -11.49 -5.99 10.10
C MET A 191 -10.99 -5.07 8.99
N ASN A 192 -11.02 -3.75 9.21
CA ASN A 192 -10.39 -2.81 8.29
C ASN A 192 -8.87 -2.96 8.36
N ASP A 193 -8.19 -2.65 7.25
CA ASP A 193 -6.75 -2.66 7.18
C ASP A 193 -6.26 -1.63 6.14
N PRO A 194 -4.99 -1.18 6.20
CA PRO A 194 -4.52 -0.11 5.33
C PRO A 194 -4.20 -0.58 3.90
N PHE A 195 -4.46 -1.83 3.55
CA PHE A 195 -4.10 -2.41 2.25
C PHE A 195 -5.30 -2.81 1.40
N THR A 196 -6.34 -3.38 1.99
CA THR A 196 -7.52 -3.82 1.25
C THR A 196 -8.31 -2.61 0.76
N THR A 197 -8.54 -2.52 -0.56
CA THR A 197 -9.32 -1.42 -1.13
C THR A 197 -10.81 -1.57 -0.84
N MET A 198 -11.55 -0.45 -0.80
CA MET A 198 -13.01 -0.48 -0.67
C MET A 198 -13.68 -1.32 -1.76
N GLU A 199 -13.17 -1.27 -2.98
CA GLU A 199 -13.66 -2.08 -4.11
C GLU A 199 -13.48 -3.58 -3.85
N ALA A 200 -12.32 -4.00 -3.35
CA ALA A 200 -12.07 -5.39 -3.01
C ALA A 200 -13.00 -5.85 -1.87
N VAL A 201 -13.21 -5.01 -0.84
CA VAL A 201 -14.17 -5.30 0.23
C VAL A 201 -15.59 -5.47 -0.32
N MET A 202 -16.07 -4.55 -1.17
CA MET A 202 -17.39 -4.66 -1.79
C MET A 202 -17.52 -5.92 -2.65
N SER A 203 -16.49 -6.26 -3.43
CA SER A 203 -16.45 -7.51 -4.20
C SER A 203 -16.59 -8.74 -3.30
N LEU A 204 -15.77 -8.84 -2.25
CA LEU A 204 -15.80 -9.97 -1.31
C LEU A 204 -17.16 -10.10 -0.60
N LEU A 205 -17.76 -8.98 -0.19
CA LEU A 205 -19.07 -8.98 0.44
C LEU A 205 -20.15 -9.54 -0.50
N ARG A 206 -20.19 -9.10 -1.75
CA ARG A 206 -21.18 -9.57 -2.73
C ARG A 206 -20.96 -11.04 -3.08
N SER A 207 -19.71 -11.43 -3.38
CA SER A 207 -19.37 -12.81 -3.78
C SER A 207 -19.63 -13.83 -2.69
N HIS A 208 -19.35 -13.51 -1.43
CA HIS A 208 -19.43 -14.48 -0.34
C HIS A 208 -20.68 -14.38 0.53
N LEU A 209 -21.29 -13.20 0.66
CA LEU A 209 -22.42 -12.99 1.56
C LEU A 209 -23.75 -12.75 0.84
N ASP A 210 -23.75 -12.80 -0.49
CA ASP A 210 -24.95 -12.65 -1.34
C ASP A 210 -25.75 -11.37 -0.99
N VAL A 211 -25.00 -10.28 -0.76
CA VAL A 211 -25.57 -8.96 -0.51
C VAL A 211 -25.59 -8.14 -1.80
N ASP A 212 -26.61 -7.31 -1.98
CA ASP A 212 -26.66 -6.36 -3.09
C ASP A 212 -25.61 -5.23 -2.96
N GLU A 213 -25.43 -4.48 -4.04
CA GLU A 213 -24.46 -3.37 -4.12
C GLU A 213 -24.67 -2.34 -2.98
N ALA A 214 -25.92 -1.93 -2.74
CA ALA A 214 -26.22 -0.91 -1.75
C ALA A 214 -25.89 -1.39 -0.33
N ARG A 215 -26.15 -2.67 -0.03
CA ARG A 215 -25.82 -3.29 1.25
C ARG A 215 -24.32 -3.54 1.39
N ALA A 216 -23.64 -3.93 0.32
CA ALA A 216 -22.18 -4.06 0.30
C ALA A 216 -21.51 -2.71 0.60
N GLU A 217 -21.96 -1.62 -0.02
CA GLU A 217 -21.45 -0.27 0.25
C GLU A 217 -21.66 0.13 1.71
N ARG A 218 -22.88 -0.05 2.25
CA ARG A 218 -23.17 0.25 3.67
C ARG A 218 -22.30 -0.57 4.62
N LEU A 219 -22.08 -1.84 4.32
CA LEU A 219 -21.23 -2.72 5.13
C LEU A 219 -19.77 -2.32 5.07
N MET A 220 -19.25 -2.08 3.87
CA MET A 220 -17.89 -1.61 3.63
C MET A 220 -17.62 -0.31 4.39
N ARG A 221 -18.52 0.69 4.31
CA ARG A 221 -18.37 1.95 5.05
C ARG A 221 -18.28 1.72 6.56
N ARG A 222 -19.13 0.84 7.11
CA ARG A 222 -19.06 0.49 8.55
C ARG A 222 -17.73 -0.15 8.93
N VAL A 223 -17.18 -1.03 8.07
CA VAL A 223 -15.86 -1.62 8.30
C VAL A 223 -14.80 -0.52 8.28
N HIS A 224 -14.78 0.31 7.24
CA HIS A 224 -13.80 1.39 7.05
C HIS A 224 -13.80 2.41 8.20
N GLU A 225 -14.96 3.00 8.48
CA GLU A 225 -15.14 4.07 9.45
C GLU A 225 -15.05 3.57 10.90
N GLY A 226 -15.52 2.34 11.16
CA GLY A 226 -15.53 1.73 12.49
C GLY A 226 -14.28 0.93 12.84
N GLY A 227 -13.33 0.77 11.90
CA GLY A 227 -12.18 -0.12 12.01
C GLY A 227 -12.53 -1.62 11.94
N SER A 228 -13.78 -2.00 12.19
CA SER A 228 -14.32 -3.33 11.95
C SER A 228 -15.85 -3.29 11.96
N ALA A 229 -16.50 -4.26 11.34
CA ALA A 229 -17.95 -4.41 11.47
C ALA A 229 -18.42 -5.86 11.34
N VAL A 230 -19.56 -6.16 11.95
CA VAL A 230 -20.27 -7.41 11.70
C VAL A 230 -20.92 -7.35 10.31
N VAL A 231 -20.47 -8.23 9.42
CA VAL A 231 -20.89 -8.31 8.03
C VAL A 231 -21.90 -9.44 7.77
N GLY A 232 -21.94 -10.44 8.64
CA GLY A 232 -22.86 -11.57 8.52
C GLY A 232 -23.13 -12.23 9.87
N ARG A 233 -24.22 -12.99 9.93
CA ARG A 233 -24.65 -13.76 11.12
C ARG A 233 -25.26 -15.07 10.66
N GLY A 234 -25.00 -16.15 11.37
CA GLY A 234 -25.54 -17.46 11.01
C GLY A 234 -25.05 -18.58 11.93
N PRO A 235 -25.27 -19.84 11.54
CA PRO A 235 -24.67 -20.98 12.21
C PRO A 235 -23.14 -20.88 12.23
N TRP A 236 -22.50 -21.40 13.28
CA TRP A 236 -21.04 -21.37 13.43
C TRP A 236 -20.30 -21.92 12.21
N ASP A 237 -20.71 -23.07 11.70
CA ASP A 237 -20.09 -23.71 10.52
C ASP A 237 -20.22 -22.85 9.26
N TRP A 238 -21.36 -22.18 9.09
CA TRP A 238 -21.55 -21.23 8.00
C TRP A 238 -20.59 -20.05 8.14
N ALA A 239 -20.48 -19.46 9.33
CA ALA A 239 -19.58 -18.34 9.59
C ALA A 239 -18.12 -18.76 9.35
N ARG A 240 -17.68 -19.88 9.91
CA ARG A 240 -16.32 -20.40 9.71
C ARG A 240 -16.01 -20.65 8.22
N LYS A 241 -16.95 -21.24 7.47
CA LYS A 241 -16.79 -21.47 6.03
C LYS A 241 -16.69 -20.16 5.24
N LYS A 242 -17.54 -19.17 5.53
CA LYS A 242 -17.51 -17.87 4.87
C LYS A 242 -16.26 -17.05 5.22
N ALA A 243 -15.84 -17.05 6.48
CA ALA A 243 -14.61 -16.40 6.89
C ALA A 243 -13.40 -16.97 6.15
N ALA A 244 -13.27 -18.30 6.10
CA ALA A 244 -12.20 -18.96 5.37
C ALA A 244 -12.20 -18.61 3.87
N ALA A 245 -13.36 -18.62 3.22
CA ALA A 245 -13.49 -18.30 1.80
C ALA A 245 -13.14 -16.84 1.48
N ILE A 246 -13.62 -15.89 2.30
CA ILE A 246 -13.32 -14.46 2.15
C ILE A 246 -11.83 -14.20 2.34
N VAL A 247 -11.22 -14.78 3.38
CA VAL A 247 -9.79 -14.62 3.64
C VAL A 247 -8.97 -15.22 2.49
N ALA A 248 -9.32 -16.42 2.02
CA ALA A 248 -8.61 -17.07 0.91
C ALA A 248 -8.66 -16.22 -0.38
N GLU A 249 -9.83 -15.67 -0.74
CA GLU A 249 -9.95 -14.80 -1.92
C GLU A 249 -9.20 -13.47 -1.73
N ALA A 250 -9.26 -12.87 -0.53
CA ALA A 250 -8.47 -11.68 -0.23
C ALA A 250 -6.97 -11.92 -0.38
N ARG A 251 -6.46 -13.07 0.11
CA ARG A 251 -5.05 -13.47 -0.05
C ARG A 251 -4.69 -13.69 -1.52
N ALA A 252 -5.56 -14.31 -2.31
CA ALA A 252 -5.34 -14.50 -3.75
C ALA A 252 -5.24 -13.16 -4.51
N MET A 253 -5.89 -12.10 -4.00
CA MET A 253 -5.75 -10.73 -4.50
C MET A 253 -4.56 -9.96 -3.89
N GLY A 254 -3.78 -10.58 -3.00
CA GLY A 254 -2.64 -9.96 -2.33
C GLY A 254 -3.01 -9.03 -1.15
N PHE A 255 -4.21 -9.15 -0.59
CA PHE A 255 -4.68 -8.33 0.53
C PHE A 255 -4.58 -9.07 1.87
N PRO A 256 -4.20 -8.38 2.97
CA PRO A 256 -4.09 -8.95 4.32
C PRO A 256 -5.42 -8.93 5.10
N LEU A 257 -6.56 -8.73 4.42
CA LEU A 257 -7.88 -8.65 5.06
C LEU A 257 -8.09 -9.80 6.06
N ALA A 258 -8.60 -9.48 7.25
CA ALA A 258 -8.93 -10.46 8.28
C ALA A 258 -10.43 -10.48 8.56
N VAL A 259 -10.95 -11.70 8.79
CA VAL A 259 -12.33 -11.93 9.21
C VAL A 259 -12.31 -12.79 10.46
N ARG A 260 -12.95 -12.32 11.53
CA ARG A 260 -13.12 -13.03 12.80
C ARG A 260 -14.50 -13.68 12.88
N VAL A 261 -14.55 -14.82 13.54
CA VAL A 261 -15.78 -15.54 13.89
C VAL A 261 -15.96 -15.41 15.40
N GLU A 262 -17.07 -14.79 15.81
CA GLU A 262 -17.37 -14.51 17.22
C GLU A 262 -18.69 -15.21 17.59
N ALA A 263 -18.77 -15.83 18.77
CA ALA A 263 -20.04 -16.35 19.29
C ALA A 263 -21.05 -15.20 19.43
N GLU A 264 -22.32 -15.43 19.04
CA GLU A 264 -23.37 -14.48 19.36
C GLU A 264 -23.86 -14.72 20.79
N ASP A 265 -23.74 -13.72 21.66
CA ASP A 265 -24.44 -13.69 22.94
C ASP A 265 -25.95 -13.60 22.68
N GLN A 266 -26.73 -14.48 23.31
CA GLN A 266 -28.19 -14.57 23.16
C GLN A 266 -28.96 -13.46 23.90
N ARG A 267 -28.40 -12.24 24.01
CA ARG A 267 -29.05 -11.15 24.75
C ARG A 267 -30.12 -10.45 23.93
#